data_AF-A0A958WUG8-F1
#
_entry.id   AF-A0A958WUG8-F1
#
_cell.length_a   1.000
_cell.length_b   1.000
_cell.length_c   1.000
_cell.angle_alpha   90.00
_cell.angle_beta   90.00
_cell.angle_gamma   90.00
#
_symmetry.space_group_name_H-M   'P 1'
#
loop_
_entity.id
_entity.type
_entity.pdbx_description
1 polymer ?
#
loop_
_entity_poly.entity_id
_entity_poly.type
_entity_poly.pdbx_seq_one_letter_code
_entity_poly.pdbx_strand_id
1 'polypeptide(L)'
;MLTRFSKIALIFYASILWLSFPSCAPSMAIDDWEDVLPHSGQSLFDMINRQEIVEMTLVTELDSIIQNRYTDDYRAATFSYEDVTGNEHFYQAKVKPRGKFRRKVCEFPPLKLKFSKKELEAAGLSDLNEVKLVTHCLDDKAISKEMVLREYLIYKMYNELTPNSLRVQLVKVTYRDSKDPGYKIKRWGFLLEDDEEFADRVGGSLCDCMGKLPEDFHPSQEKIVALFQYMVGNTDWDLKMNRNVKLVKIGDGKLIPVPYDFDFSAVVGAPYARPNNDVGQKSMSERVFMGYAESWEDMYATFSYFRSKKDRLYSIVNNFRQLDSGSRDAIIEYLNSFYMTIENEQALQQMFAKNN
;
A
#
# COMPACT_ATOMS: atom_id res chain seq x y z
N MET A 1 -79.42 -52.20 -5.51
CA MET A 1 -79.95 -51.40 -6.64
C MET A 1 -79.58 -49.95 -6.36
N LEU A 2 -79.19 -49.22 -7.41
CA LEU A 2 -78.67 -47.84 -7.47
C LEU A 2 -79.33 -46.85 -6.46
N THR A 3 -78.66 -45.82 -5.92
CA THR A 3 -78.23 -44.59 -6.63
C THR A 3 -77.34 -43.65 -5.77
N ARG A 4 -76.52 -42.85 -6.48
CA ARG A 4 -75.64 -41.70 -6.15
C ARG A 4 -76.16 -40.68 -5.12
N PHE A 5 -75.26 -39.94 -4.45
CA PHE A 5 -74.95 -38.49 -4.61
C PHE A 5 -73.87 -38.03 -3.58
N SER A 6 -72.66 -37.70 -4.04
CA SER A 6 -72.04 -36.35 -4.06
C SER A 6 -71.78 -35.66 -2.70
N LYS A 7 -70.50 -35.51 -2.33
CA LYS A 7 -69.84 -34.20 -2.24
C LYS A 7 -68.31 -34.34 -2.17
N ILE A 8 -67.68 -33.60 -3.06
CA ILE A 8 -66.24 -33.46 -3.31
C ILE A 8 -65.70 -32.37 -2.38
N ALA A 9 -64.59 -32.64 -1.70
CA ALA A 9 -63.72 -31.62 -1.13
C ALA A 9 -62.33 -31.79 -1.78
N LEU A 10 -62.03 -30.93 -2.75
CA LEU A 10 -60.71 -30.82 -3.37
C LEU A 10 -59.86 -29.89 -2.51
N ILE A 11 -58.79 -30.40 -1.91
CA ILE A 11 -57.69 -29.59 -1.38
C ILE A 11 -56.50 -29.81 -2.32
N PHE A 12 -56.16 -28.79 -3.10
CA PHE A 12 -54.95 -28.77 -3.92
C PHE A 12 -53.75 -28.53 -2.99
N TYR A 13 -52.92 -29.56 -2.76
CA TYR A 13 -51.54 -29.37 -2.33
C TYR A 13 -50.67 -29.27 -3.58
N ALA A 14 -50.25 -28.04 -3.92
CA ALA A 14 -49.18 -27.83 -4.88
C ALA A 14 -47.84 -28.07 -4.18
N SER A 15 -47.29 -29.27 -4.35
CA SER A 15 -45.92 -29.58 -3.95
C SER A 15 -44.94 -28.94 -4.94
N ILE A 16 -44.42 -27.77 -4.58
CA ILE A 16 -43.26 -27.16 -5.25
C ILE A 16 -42.02 -27.95 -4.79
N LEU A 17 -41.56 -28.86 -5.64
CA LEU A 17 -40.23 -29.48 -5.52
C LEU A 17 -39.18 -28.39 -5.74
N TRP A 18 -38.63 -27.87 -4.64
CA TRP A 18 -37.35 -27.17 -4.66
C TRP A 18 -36.26 -28.18 -5.00
N LEU A 19 -35.90 -28.28 -6.27
CA LEU A 19 -34.62 -28.85 -6.68
C LEU A 19 -33.54 -27.86 -6.23
N SER A 20 -33.03 -28.04 -5.02
CA SER A 20 -31.80 -27.40 -4.56
C SER A 20 -30.66 -27.96 -5.41
N PHE A 21 -30.35 -27.26 -6.50
CA PHE A 21 -29.05 -27.39 -7.15
C PHE A 21 -27.99 -26.97 -6.12
N PRO A 22 -27.04 -27.84 -5.76
CA PRO A 22 -25.88 -27.37 -5.01
C PRO A 22 -25.13 -26.43 -5.95
N SER A 23 -25.17 -25.13 -5.64
CA SER A 23 -24.26 -24.14 -6.19
C SER A 23 -22.85 -24.54 -5.78
N CYS A 24 -22.21 -25.36 -6.60
CA CYS A 24 -20.79 -25.64 -6.50
C CYS A 24 -20.09 -24.53 -7.28
N ALA A 25 -20.15 -23.29 -6.78
CA ALA A 25 -19.18 -22.28 -7.16
C ALA A 25 -17.86 -22.71 -6.51
N PRO A 26 -16.80 -22.98 -7.28
CA PRO A 26 -15.50 -23.23 -6.69
C PRO A 26 -15.09 -21.95 -5.94
N SER A 27 -15.03 -22.06 -4.61
CA SER A 27 -14.34 -21.09 -3.77
C SER A 27 -12.86 -21.14 -4.17
N MET A 28 -12.45 -20.32 -5.15
CA MET A 28 -11.06 -19.89 -5.19
C MET A 28 -10.87 -19.01 -3.95
N ALA A 29 -10.42 -19.62 -2.86
CA ALA A 29 -10.03 -18.89 -1.68
C ALA A 29 -8.86 -17.97 -2.09
N ILE A 30 -9.10 -16.67 -2.11
CA ILE A 30 -8.05 -15.65 -2.23
C ILE A 30 -7.14 -15.69 -0.98
N ASP A 31 -7.53 -16.45 0.04
CA ASP A 31 -6.86 -16.62 1.34
C ASP A 31 -5.89 -17.80 1.44
N ASP A 32 -5.53 -18.48 0.36
CA ASP A 32 -4.45 -19.49 0.36
C ASP A 32 -3.06 -18.82 0.39
N TRP A 33 -2.84 -17.95 1.38
CA TRP A 33 -1.50 -17.47 1.70
C TRP A 33 -0.79 -18.61 2.42
N GLU A 34 0.10 -19.34 1.73
CA GLU A 34 1.14 -20.06 2.45
C GLU A 34 1.84 -19.07 3.38
N ASP A 35 1.94 -19.41 4.66
CA ASP A 35 2.53 -18.58 5.70
C ASP A 35 3.81 -17.94 5.16
N VAL A 36 3.79 -16.61 4.97
CA VAL A 36 4.97 -15.85 4.56
C VAL A 36 6.02 -16.11 5.61
N LEU A 37 6.98 -16.98 5.27
CA LEU A 37 8.03 -17.40 6.17
C LEU A 37 8.77 -16.14 6.62
N PRO A 38 9.06 -15.97 7.92
CA PRO A 38 9.94 -14.89 8.33
C PRO A 38 11.24 -14.99 7.51
N HIS A 39 11.67 -13.84 7.00
CA HIS A 39 13.02 -13.59 6.50
C HIS A 39 14.10 -14.20 7.41
N SER A 40 15.29 -14.36 6.86
CA SER A 40 16.40 -15.03 7.52
C SER A 40 16.97 -14.21 8.69
N GLY A 41 16.32 -14.29 9.85
CA GLY A 41 16.69 -13.58 11.06
C GLY A 41 15.98 -12.24 11.21
N GLN A 42 16.09 -11.65 12.41
CA GLN A 42 15.42 -10.39 12.74
C GLN A 42 16.17 -9.19 12.13
N SER A 43 15.48 -8.33 11.38
CA SER A 43 16.03 -7.10 10.81
C SER A 43 15.93 -5.91 11.78
N LEU A 44 16.67 -4.83 11.51
CA LEU A 44 16.49 -3.57 12.22
C LEU A 44 15.07 -3.00 12.02
N PHE A 45 14.51 -3.13 10.83
CA PHE A 45 13.16 -2.65 10.56
C PHE A 45 12.12 -3.43 11.37
N ASP A 46 12.30 -4.74 11.61
CA ASP A 46 11.42 -5.52 12.50
C ASP A 46 11.48 -5.08 13.96
N MET A 47 12.62 -4.57 14.41
CA MET A 47 12.74 -4.01 15.76
C MET A 47 11.98 -2.68 15.87
N ILE A 48 12.10 -1.84 14.85
CA ILE A 48 11.49 -0.52 14.83
C ILE A 48 9.97 -0.62 14.61
N ASN A 49 9.51 -1.56 13.77
CA ASN A 49 8.11 -1.72 13.38
C ASN A 49 7.25 -2.47 14.41
N ARG A 50 7.28 -2.01 15.67
CA ARG A 50 6.59 -2.63 16.81
C ARG A 50 5.75 -1.67 17.63
N GLN A 51 5.61 -0.42 17.18
CA GLN A 51 4.92 0.63 17.93
C GLN A 51 3.97 1.41 17.02
N GLU A 52 3.01 2.10 17.62
CA GLU A 52 2.10 2.95 16.85
C GLU A 52 2.87 4.12 16.19
N ILE A 53 3.75 4.77 16.96
CA ILE A 53 4.58 5.89 16.51
C ILE A 53 5.97 5.71 17.13
N VAL A 54 7.02 5.82 16.30
CA VAL A 54 8.41 5.84 16.78
C VAL A 54 8.94 7.27 16.77
N GLU A 55 9.49 7.70 17.90
CA GLU A 55 10.29 8.92 17.95
C GLU A 55 11.73 8.59 17.58
N MET A 56 12.26 9.28 16.56
CA MET A 56 13.62 9.06 16.07
C MET A 56 14.37 10.38 15.88
N THR A 57 15.70 10.32 16.02
CA THR A 57 16.60 11.42 15.69
C THR A 57 17.49 11.01 14.53
N LEU A 58 17.60 11.88 13.53
CA LEU A 58 18.55 11.75 12.44
C LEU A 58 19.49 12.95 12.45
N VAL A 59 20.78 12.70 12.65
CA VAL A 59 21.83 13.73 12.61
C VAL A 59 22.63 13.56 11.33
N THR A 60 22.73 14.60 10.52
CA THR A 60 23.51 14.62 9.27
C THR A 60 23.84 16.07 8.90
N GLU A 61 24.64 16.29 7.88
CA GLU A 61 24.79 17.62 7.25
C GLU A 61 23.56 17.91 6.39
N LEU A 62 22.56 18.62 6.95
CA LEU A 62 21.24 18.76 6.34
C LEU A 62 21.30 19.62 5.08
N ASP A 63 22.03 20.74 5.14
CA ASP A 63 22.24 21.63 3.99
C ASP A 63 22.83 20.86 2.80
N SER A 64 23.78 19.96 3.05
CA SER A 64 24.39 19.14 2.00
C SER A 64 23.39 18.19 1.36
N ILE A 65 22.46 17.60 2.13
CA ILE A 65 21.41 16.74 1.60
C ILE A 65 20.42 17.53 0.73
N ILE A 66 20.08 18.75 1.13
CA ILE A 66 19.13 19.61 0.40
C ILE A 66 19.79 20.16 -0.87
N GLN A 67 21.01 20.67 -0.79
CA GLN A 67 21.75 21.24 -1.93
C GLN A 67 22.14 20.17 -2.96
N ASN A 68 22.51 18.97 -2.50
CA ASN A 68 22.89 17.85 -3.36
C ASN A 68 21.72 16.88 -3.58
N ARG A 69 20.47 17.35 -3.50
CA ARG A 69 19.28 16.48 -3.59
C ARG A 69 19.16 15.69 -4.89
N TYR A 70 19.90 16.04 -5.94
CA TYR A 70 19.94 15.34 -7.23
C TYR A 70 21.05 14.30 -7.35
N THR A 71 21.95 14.17 -6.36
CA THR A 71 23.01 13.16 -6.37
C THR A 71 22.60 11.89 -5.63
N ASP A 72 23.30 10.79 -5.89
CA ASP A 72 23.12 9.51 -5.21
C ASP A 72 24.19 9.27 -4.14
N ASP A 73 24.86 10.35 -3.72
CA ASP A 73 25.96 10.29 -2.77
C ASP A 73 25.45 10.12 -1.34
N TYR A 74 26.03 9.13 -0.66
CA TYR A 74 25.78 8.93 0.75
C TYR A 74 26.58 9.95 1.59
N ARG A 75 25.90 10.56 2.56
CA ARG A 75 26.49 11.35 3.63
C ARG A 75 26.49 10.56 4.92
N ALA A 76 27.50 10.76 5.76
CA ALA A 76 27.55 10.17 7.09
C ALA A 76 26.41 10.73 7.95
N ALA A 77 25.80 9.87 8.76
CA ALA A 77 24.73 10.23 9.64
C ALA A 77 24.73 9.36 10.89
N THR A 78 24.04 9.83 11.93
CA THR A 78 23.68 8.99 13.07
C THR A 78 22.17 8.91 13.19
N PHE A 79 21.70 7.73 13.56
CA PHE A 79 20.30 7.43 13.74
C PHE A 79 20.09 6.91 15.16
N SER A 80 19.13 7.49 15.87
CA SER A 80 18.64 6.93 17.13
C SER A 80 17.13 6.86 17.16
N TYR A 81 16.59 5.91 17.92
CA TYR A 81 15.16 5.81 18.18
C TYR A 81 14.90 5.23 19.57
N GLU A 82 13.73 5.54 20.12
CA GLU A 82 13.26 4.99 21.38
C GLU A 82 12.38 3.74 21.11
N ASP A 83 12.69 2.62 21.76
CA ASP A 83 11.89 1.40 21.66
C ASP A 83 10.63 1.42 22.55
N VAL A 84 9.79 0.38 22.47
CA VAL A 84 8.54 0.29 23.26
C VAL A 84 8.76 0.27 24.77
N THR A 85 9.99 -0.01 25.21
CA THR A 85 10.38 -0.06 26.62
C THR A 85 11.04 1.25 27.09
N GLY A 86 11.17 2.24 26.21
CA GLY A 86 11.83 3.52 26.50
C GLY A 86 13.35 3.48 26.37
N ASN A 87 13.93 2.39 25.85
CA ASN A 87 15.38 2.32 25.64
C ASN A 87 15.76 3.04 24.34
N GLU A 88 16.79 3.88 24.40
CA GLU A 88 17.35 4.52 23.21
C GLU A 88 18.33 3.58 22.52
N HIS A 89 18.10 3.34 21.23
CA HIS A 89 19.01 2.60 20.36
C HIS A 89 19.73 3.57 19.44
N PHE A 90 21.01 3.31 19.17
CA PHE A 90 21.87 4.17 18.37
C PHE A 90 22.63 3.38 17.31
N TYR A 91 22.66 3.89 16.08
CA TYR A 91 23.35 3.28 14.96
C TYR A 91 24.10 4.32 14.12
N GLN A 92 25.29 3.94 13.65
CA GLN A 92 25.95 4.66 12.57
C GLN A 92 25.22 4.36 11.26
N ALA A 93 24.95 5.43 10.51
CA ALA A 93 24.22 5.36 9.28
C ALA A 93 24.90 6.19 8.19
N LYS A 94 24.44 5.95 6.98
CA LYS A 94 24.61 6.86 5.86
C LYS A 94 23.25 7.20 5.31
N VAL A 95 23.08 8.43 4.85
CA VAL A 95 21.83 8.86 4.20
C VAL A 95 22.10 9.44 2.84
N LYS A 96 21.17 9.22 1.93
CA LYS A 96 21.13 9.93 0.65
C LYS A 96 19.69 10.33 0.32
N PRO A 97 19.49 11.38 -0.48
CA PRO A 97 18.22 11.61 -1.15
C PRO A 97 17.76 10.36 -1.91
N ARG A 98 16.46 10.17 -2.15
CA ARG A 98 15.92 9.12 -3.04
C ARG A 98 14.75 9.64 -3.88
N GLY A 99 14.28 8.80 -4.80
CA GLY A 99 13.18 9.12 -5.71
C GLY A 99 13.61 9.99 -6.88
N LYS A 100 12.80 10.05 -7.95
CA LYS A 100 13.09 10.88 -9.14
C LYS A 100 12.26 12.17 -9.12
N PHE A 101 10.95 12.05 -8.98
CA PHE A 101 10.03 13.18 -9.00
C PHE A 101 10.15 14.05 -7.75
N ARG A 102 10.08 13.45 -6.56
CA ARG A 102 10.17 14.17 -5.28
C ARG A 102 11.48 14.95 -5.07
N ARG A 103 12.60 14.56 -5.70
CA ARG A 103 13.84 15.36 -5.69
C ARG A 103 13.69 16.72 -6.40
N LYS A 104 12.76 16.83 -7.35
CA LYS A 104 12.50 18.05 -8.12
C LYS A 104 11.48 18.95 -7.44
N VAL A 105 10.43 18.38 -6.84
CA VAL A 105 9.28 19.13 -6.30
C VAL A 105 9.31 19.36 -4.79
N CYS A 106 10.01 18.52 -4.03
CA CYS A 106 10.10 18.67 -2.58
C CYS A 106 11.21 19.65 -2.18
N GLU A 107 10.94 20.43 -1.13
CA GLU A 107 11.93 21.23 -0.42
C GLU A 107 12.84 20.33 0.41
N PHE A 108 12.28 19.27 1.01
CA PHE A 108 13.03 18.21 1.70
C PHE A 108 12.81 16.85 1.03
N PRO A 109 13.83 16.26 0.36
CA PRO A 109 13.64 15.01 -0.38
C PRO A 109 13.38 13.82 0.55
N PRO A 110 12.71 12.75 0.07
CA PRO A 110 12.71 11.48 0.79
C PRO A 110 14.14 10.94 0.87
N LEU A 111 14.44 10.17 1.91
CA LEU A 111 15.79 9.68 2.19
C LEU A 111 15.87 8.16 2.11
N LYS A 112 17.04 7.63 1.78
CA LYS A 112 17.41 6.23 1.98
C LYS A 112 18.47 6.17 3.08
N LEU A 113 18.16 5.44 4.15
CA LEU A 113 19.07 5.18 5.27
C LEU A 113 19.81 3.88 4.98
N LYS A 114 21.12 3.85 5.24
CA LYS A 114 21.98 2.68 5.08
C LYS A 114 22.81 2.51 6.35
N PHE A 115 22.59 1.42 7.07
CA PHE A 115 23.23 1.11 8.34
C PHE A 115 24.50 0.28 8.14
N SER A 116 25.39 0.27 9.13
CA SER A 116 26.59 -0.56 9.10
C SER A 116 26.23 -2.04 9.30
N LYS A 117 26.49 -2.90 8.30
CA LYS A 117 26.27 -4.35 8.42
C LYS A 117 26.97 -4.95 9.66
N LYS A 118 28.20 -4.49 9.94
CA LYS A 118 28.96 -4.92 11.12
C LYS A 118 28.29 -4.55 12.44
N GLU A 119 27.63 -3.39 12.52
CA GLU A 119 26.89 -3.00 13.73
C GLU A 119 25.59 -3.80 13.87
N LEU A 120 24.91 -4.07 12.76
CA LEU A 120 23.72 -4.93 12.75
C LEU A 120 24.06 -6.36 13.19
N GLU A 121 25.11 -6.95 12.63
CA GLU A 121 25.60 -8.27 13.02
C GLU A 121 25.99 -8.32 14.50
N ALA A 122 26.68 -7.29 15.00
CA ALA A 122 27.05 -7.18 16.42
C ALA A 122 25.82 -7.05 17.35
N ALA A 123 24.71 -6.51 16.83
CA ALA A 123 23.42 -6.46 17.51
C ALA A 123 22.57 -7.74 17.33
N GLY A 124 23.08 -8.75 16.63
CA GLY A 124 22.36 -10.00 16.35
C GLY A 124 21.27 -9.86 15.28
N LEU A 125 21.37 -8.86 14.42
CA LEU A 125 20.39 -8.56 13.37
C LEU A 125 20.88 -9.05 12.00
N SER A 126 19.92 -9.27 11.09
CA SER A 126 20.18 -9.58 9.68
C SER A 126 21.04 -8.49 9.02
N ASP A 127 21.73 -8.84 7.93
CA ASP A 127 22.55 -7.90 7.17
C ASP A 127 21.75 -6.98 6.23
N LEU A 128 20.40 -7.11 6.21
CA LEU A 128 19.45 -6.19 5.59
C LEU A 128 19.58 -4.81 6.24
N ASN A 129 20.32 -3.94 5.58
CA ASN A 129 20.84 -2.71 6.20
C ASN A 129 20.30 -1.43 5.59
N GLU A 130 19.26 -1.50 4.78
CA GLU A 130 18.67 -0.33 4.13
C GLU A 130 17.22 -0.15 4.54
N VAL A 131 16.83 1.10 4.81
CA VAL A 131 15.44 1.48 5.13
C VAL A 131 15.13 2.77 4.39
N LYS A 132 13.94 2.86 3.81
CA LYS A 132 13.49 4.09 3.13
C LYS A 132 12.76 4.96 4.13
N LEU A 133 13.01 6.27 4.08
CA LEU A 133 12.28 7.27 4.86
C LEU A 133 11.50 8.17 3.91
N VAL A 134 10.18 8.10 4.00
CA VAL A 134 9.29 9.09 3.39
C VAL A 134 9.22 10.30 4.33
N THR A 135 9.60 11.46 3.79
CA THR A 135 9.76 12.70 4.54
C THR A 135 8.61 13.66 4.28
N HIS A 136 8.59 14.77 5.00
CA HIS A 136 7.56 15.80 4.94
C HIS A 136 7.42 16.49 3.57
N CYS A 137 8.43 16.41 2.69
CA CYS A 137 8.45 17.02 1.35
C CYS A 137 8.38 18.56 1.34
N LEU A 138 7.30 19.14 1.86
CA LEU A 138 7.01 20.57 1.87
C LEU A 138 7.23 21.18 3.27
N ASP A 139 7.66 22.43 3.34
CA ASP A 139 7.96 23.15 4.58
C ASP A 139 6.70 23.51 5.37
N ASP A 140 5.57 23.73 4.68
CA ASP A 140 4.27 23.93 5.33
C ASP A 140 3.93 22.69 6.17
N LYS A 141 3.93 22.88 7.49
CA LYS A 141 3.77 21.78 8.46
C LYS A 141 2.39 21.13 8.41
N ALA A 142 1.35 21.90 8.07
CA ALA A 142 -0.02 21.38 8.05
C ALA A 142 -0.23 20.52 6.81
N ILE A 143 0.12 21.06 5.64
CA ILE A 143 0.01 20.36 4.35
C ILE A 143 0.91 19.13 4.34
N SER A 144 2.18 19.26 4.74
CA SER A 144 3.11 18.13 4.77
C SER A 144 2.68 17.02 5.73
N LYS A 145 2.21 17.37 6.93
CA LYS A 145 1.66 16.39 7.88
C LYS A 145 0.50 15.63 7.23
N GLU A 146 -0.45 16.35 6.64
CA GLU A 146 -1.63 15.76 6.03
C GLU A 146 -1.26 14.75 4.94
N MET A 147 -0.36 15.13 4.03
CA MET A 147 0.10 14.28 2.94
C MET A 147 0.79 13.01 3.43
N VAL A 148 1.75 13.14 4.37
CA VAL A 148 2.49 12.00 4.92
C VAL A 148 1.55 11.02 5.61
N LEU A 149 0.60 11.54 6.39
CA LEU A 149 -0.35 10.71 7.14
C LEU A 149 -1.34 9.99 6.22
N ARG A 150 -1.82 10.65 5.17
CA ARG A 150 -2.68 10.03 4.15
C ARG A 150 -1.95 8.95 3.37
N GLU A 151 -0.70 9.21 2.94
CA GLU A 151 0.12 8.24 2.22
C GLU A 151 0.41 7.02 3.09
N TYR A 152 0.80 7.23 4.35
CA TYR A 152 0.99 6.16 5.33
C TYR A 152 -0.28 5.28 5.48
N LEU A 153 -1.45 5.91 5.55
CA LEU A 153 -2.72 5.21 5.69
C LEU A 153 -3.04 4.32 4.48
N ILE A 154 -2.66 4.73 3.27
CA ILE A 154 -2.77 3.90 2.06
C ILE A 154 -1.95 2.62 2.23
N TYR A 155 -0.69 2.72 2.67
CA TYR A 155 0.12 1.52 2.94
C TYR A 155 -0.55 0.62 4.00
N LYS A 156 -1.09 1.20 5.09
CA LYS A 156 -1.80 0.41 6.11
C LYS A 156 -3.04 -0.30 5.57
N MET A 157 -3.81 0.35 4.69
CA MET A 157 -4.93 -0.27 3.99
C MET A 157 -4.45 -1.41 3.08
N TYR A 158 -3.35 -1.24 2.35
CA TYR A 158 -2.80 -2.29 1.51
C TYR A 158 -2.27 -3.49 2.31
N ASN A 159 -1.63 -3.24 3.47
CA ASN A 159 -1.15 -4.30 4.37
C ASN A 159 -2.28 -5.20 4.90
N GLU A 160 -3.50 -4.68 5.01
CA GLU A 160 -4.67 -5.48 5.41
C GLU A 160 -5.19 -6.38 4.28
N LEU A 161 -4.94 -6.02 3.03
CA LEU A 161 -5.41 -6.76 1.86
C LEU A 161 -4.48 -7.91 1.47
N THR A 162 -3.18 -7.82 1.80
CA THR A 162 -2.22 -8.85 1.41
C THR A 162 -0.92 -8.74 2.22
N PRO A 163 -0.31 -9.87 2.63
CA PRO A 163 1.04 -9.87 3.19
C PRO A 163 2.13 -9.54 2.14
N ASN A 164 1.78 -9.61 0.84
CA ASN A 164 2.64 -9.20 -0.28
C ASN A 164 2.61 -7.68 -0.48
N SER A 165 2.92 -6.97 0.59
CA SER A 165 2.90 -5.52 0.67
C SER A 165 4.11 -5.02 1.45
N LEU A 166 4.61 -3.84 1.10
CA LEU A 166 5.68 -3.20 1.88
C LEU A 166 5.14 -2.77 3.24
N ARG A 167 5.84 -3.15 4.30
CA ARG A 167 5.52 -2.72 5.66
C ARG A 167 5.93 -1.26 5.88
N VAL A 168 5.17 -0.56 6.73
CA VAL A 168 5.42 0.85 7.11
C VAL A 168 5.37 1.07 8.61
N GLN A 169 6.20 1.99 9.11
CA GLN A 169 6.22 2.45 10.49
C GLN A 169 6.13 3.97 10.53
N LEU A 170 5.08 4.52 11.17
CA LEU A 170 4.94 5.97 11.34
C LEU A 170 5.99 6.50 12.31
N VAL A 171 6.61 7.63 11.96
CA VAL A 171 7.68 8.24 12.76
C VAL A 171 7.48 9.74 12.97
N LYS A 172 7.94 10.22 14.14
CA LYS A 172 8.26 11.62 14.35
C LYS A 172 9.77 11.77 14.29
N VAL A 173 10.25 12.43 13.23
CA VAL A 173 11.68 12.60 13.01
C VAL A 173 12.13 13.94 13.57
N THR A 174 13.14 13.90 14.43
CA THR A 174 13.95 15.06 14.81
C THR A 174 15.20 15.07 13.92
N TYR A 175 15.23 15.97 12.95
CA TYR A 175 16.45 16.23 12.16
C TYR A 175 17.32 17.22 12.91
N ARG A 176 18.61 16.92 13.07
CA ARG A 176 19.62 17.83 13.63
C ARG A 176 20.76 18.03 12.62
N ASP A 177 21.23 19.26 12.49
CA ASP A 177 22.40 19.52 11.65
C ASP A 177 23.70 19.18 12.41
N SER A 178 24.55 18.39 11.78
CA SER A 178 25.90 18.10 12.29
C SER A 178 26.86 19.30 12.27
N LYS A 179 26.60 20.31 11.43
CA LYS A 179 27.40 21.54 11.29
C LYS A 179 26.86 22.71 12.11
N ASP A 180 25.57 22.70 12.43
CA ASP A 180 24.92 23.63 13.34
C ASP A 180 24.10 22.86 14.40
N PRO A 181 24.70 22.49 15.55
CA PRO A 181 24.01 21.76 16.60
C PRO A 181 22.79 22.49 17.19
N GLY A 182 22.68 23.81 16.99
CA GLY A 182 21.51 24.59 17.40
C GLY A 182 20.30 24.39 16.48
N TYR A 183 20.54 24.05 15.22
CA TYR A 183 19.49 23.82 14.24
C TYR A 183 18.87 22.43 14.37
N LYS A 184 17.56 22.41 14.61
CA LYS A 184 16.75 21.19 14.59
C LYS A 184 15.35 21.45 14.07
N ILE A 185 14.82 20.49 13.32
CA ILE A 185 13.41 20.48 12.90
C ILE A 185 12.75 19.16 13.29
N LYS A 186 11.50 19.23 13.74
CA LYS A 186 10.64 18.07 13.97
C LYS A 186 9.59 18.00 12.88
N ARG A 187 9.45 16.83 12.26
CA ARG A 187 8.50 16.57 11.16
C ARG A 187 7.97 15.15 11.22
N TRP A 188 6.76 14.95 10.70
CA TRP A 188 6.23 13.62 10.45
C TRP A 188 6.93 12.97 9.26
N GLY A 189 7.01 11.65 9.30
CA GLY A 189 7.47 10.80 8.21
C GLY A 189 7.01 9.37 8.46
N PHE A 190 7.37 8.46 7.57
CA PHE A 190 7.26 7.03 7.86
C PHE A 190 8.44 6.28 7.26
N LEU A 191 8.89 5.25 7.97
CA LEU A 191 9.82 4.28 7.45
C LEU A 191 9.05 3.31 6.57
N LEU A 192 9.66 2.94 5.45
CA LEU A 192 9.13 2.01 4.47
C LEU A 192 10.15 0.90 4.28
N GLU A 193 9.68 -0.34 4.35
CA GLU A 193 10.46 -1.55 4.10
C GLU A 193 11.25 -1.45 2.77
N ASP A 194 12.51 -1.88 2.80
CA ASP A 194 13.32 -1.90 1.59
C ASP A 194 12.91 -3.04 0.66
N ASP A 195 13.22 -2.89 -0.63
CA ASP A 195 12.84 -3.88 -1.65
C ASP A 195 13.53 -5.23 -1.39
N GLU A 196 14.79 -5.20 -0.93
CA GLU A 196 15.58 -6.41 -0.62
C GLU A 196 15.01 -7.14 0.61
N GLU A 197 14.63 -6.40 1.65
CA GLU A 197 14.00 -6.97 2.85
C GLU A 197 12.63 -7.58 2.54
N PHE A 198 11.83 -6.90 1.72
CA PHE A 198 10.56 -7.45 1.25
C PHE A 198 10.77 -8.75 0.46
N ALA A 199 11.73 -8.77 -0.48
CA ALA A 199 12.02 -9.95 -1.28
C ALA A 199 12.47 -11.14 -0.42
N ASP A 200 13.34 -10.91 0.57
CA ASP A 200 13.76 -11.94 1.53
C ASP A 200 12.56 -12.47 2.34
N ARG A 201 11.70 -11.57 2.83
CA ARG A 201 10.50 -11.93 3.60
C ARG A 201 9.52 -12.80 2.82
N VAL A 202 9.38 -12.62 1.51
CA VAL A 202 8.49 -13.46 0.69
C VAL A 202 9.21 -14.65 0.04
N GLY A 203 10.46 -14.93 0.44
CA GLY A 203 11.27 -16.00 -0.14
C GLY A 203 11.50 -15.83 -1.65
N GLY A 204 11.46 -14.59 -2.13
CA GLY A 204 11.51 -14.23 -3.54
C GLY A 204 12.77 -13.49 -3.93
N SER A 205 12.80 -13.01 -5.17
CA SER A 205 13.90 -12.21 -5.71
C SER A 205 13.37 -11.03 -6.51
N LEU A 206 14.06 -9.89 -6.41
CA LEU A 206 13.68 -8.69 -7.16
C LEU A 206 13.91 -8.90 -8.66
N CYS A 207 12.95 -8.42 -9.46
CA CYS A 207 13.01 -8.44 -10.92
C CYS A 207 12.99 -7.01 -11.45
N ASP A 208 14.11 -6.55 -12.01
CA ASP A 208 14.15 -5.30 -12.78
C ASP A 208 13.81 -5.59 -14.24
N CYS A 209 12.56 -5.97 -14.46
CA CYS A 209 12.08 -6.47 -15.74
C CYS A 209 10.88 -5.65 -16.23
N MET A 210 10.78 -5.47 -17.54
CA MET A 210 9.72 -4.73 -18.22
C MET A 210 9.04 -5.62 -19.26
N GLY A 211 7.88 -5.19 -19.75
CA GLY A 211 7.16 -5.85 -20.84
C GLY A 211 6.50 -7.17 -20.45
N LYS A 212 6.18 -7.34 -19.16
CA LYS A 212 5.52 -8.54 -18.64
C LYS A 212 4.08 -8.64 -19.11
N LEU A 213 3.66 -9.85 -19.40
CA LEU A 213 2.32 -10.19 -19.86
C LEU A 213 1.47 -10.68 -18.68
N PRO A 214 0.13 -10.65 -18.76
CA PRO A 214 -0.75 -11.09 -17.68
C PRO A 214 -0.40 -12.48 -17.13
N GLU A 215 -0.02 -13.41 -18.01
CA GLU A 215 0.37 -14.78 -17.67
C GLU A 215 1.69 -14.90 -16.90
N ASP A 216 2.52 -13.85 -16.84
CA ASP A 216 3.73 -13.84 -16.01
C ASP A 216 3.40 -13.62 -14.52
N PHE A 217 2.25 -13.03 -14.22
CA PHE A 217 1.87 -12.63 -12.87
C PHE A 217 1.07 -13.71 -12.14
N HIS A 218 1.15 -13.68 -10.80
CA HIS A 218 0.20 -14.41 -9.98
C HIS A 218 -1.20 -13.76 -10.16
N PRO A 219 -2.20 -14.48 -10.68
CA PRO A 219 -3.44 -13.90 -11.19
C PRO A 219 -4.24 -13.16 -10.10
N SER A 220 -4.26 -13.67 -8.86
CA SER A 220 -4.94 -12.98 -7.76
C SER A 220 -4.20 -11.72 -7.31
N GLN A 221 -2.86 -11.68 -7.37
CA GLN A 221 -2.09 -10.55 -6.84
C GLN A 221 -2.19 -9.35 -7.77
N GLU A 222 -2.08 -9.57 -9.08
CA GLU A 222 -2.25 -8.50 -10.07
C GLU A 222 -3.62 -7.83 -9.93
N LYS A 223 -4.69 -8.63 -9.84
CA LYS A 223 -6.06 -8.12 -9.68
C LYS A 223 -6.25 -7.33 -8.37
N ILE A 224 -5.67 -7.81 -7.26
CA ILE A 224 -5.69 -7.09 -5.98
C ILE A 224 -4.97 -5.75 -6.11
N VAL A 225 -3.78 -5.71 -6.72
CA VAL A 225 -3.02 -4.47 -6.94
C VAL A 225 -3.81 -3.50 -7.81
N ALA A 226 -4.33 -3.96 -8.95
CA ALA A 226 -5.08 -3.12 -9.87
C ALA A 226 -6.33 -2.53 -9.21
N LEU A 227 -7.10 -3.35 -8.49
CA LEU A 227 -8.29 -2.88 -7.80
C LEU A 227 -7.96 -1.97 -6.62
N PHE A 228 -6.85 -2.22 -5.91
CA PHE A 228 -6.40 -1.35 -4.83
C PHE A 228 -5.98 0.03 -5.34
N GLN A 229 -5.19 0.08 -6.41
CA GLN A 229 -4.78 1.34 -7.06
C GLN A 229 -6.00 2.12 -7.56
N TYR A 230 -6.98 1.41 -8.15
CA TYR A 230 -8.27 2.00 -8.50
C TYR A 230 -9.02 2.55 -7.27
N MET A 231 -9.13 1.77 -6.19
CA MET A 231 -9.82 2.18 -4.95
C MET A 231 -9.29 3.52 -4.41
N VAL A 232 -7.96 3.66 -4.34
CA VAL A 232 -7.30 4.89 -3.84
C VAL A 232 -7.15 5.99 -4.89
N GLY A 233 -7.59 5.75 -6.12
CA GLY A 233 -7.55 6.72 -7.21
C GLY A 233 -6.13 7.06 -7.67
N ASN A 234 -5.26 6.05 -7.74
CA ASN A 234 -3.90 6.21 -8.21
C ASN A 234 -3.76 5.76 -9.67
N THR A 235 -3.32 6.68 -10.52
CA THR A 235 -3.05 6.46 -11.95
C THR A 235 -1.57 6.62 -12.29
N ASP A 236 -0.70 6.85 -11.29
CA ASP A 236 0.74 6.99 -11.47
C ASP A 236 1.46 5.65 -11.30
N TRP A 237 1.05 4.61 -12.04
CA TRP A 237 1.69 3.29 -12.00
C TRP A 237 1.51 2.56 -13.33
N ASP A 238 2.38 1.59 -13.63
CA ASP A 238 2.29 0.78 -14.85
C ASP A 238 3.04 -0.54 -14.67
N LEU A 239 2.34 -1.68 -14.84
CA LEU A 239 2.95 -3.01 -14.75
C LEU A 239 3.87 -3.34 -15.92
N LYS A 240 3.49 -2.92 -17.13
CA LYS A 240 4.26 -3.18 -18.35
C LYS A 240 5.57 -2.40 -18.34
N MET A 241 5.54 -1.17 -17.86
CA MET A 241 6.70 -0.28 -17.77
C MET A 241 7.44 -0.36 -16.42
N ASN A 242 6.97 -1.20 -15.49
CA ASN A 242 7.51 -1.33 -14.13
C ASN A 242 7.62 0.03 -13.41
N ARG A 243 6.57 0.87 -13.50
CA ARG A 243 6.51 2.20 -12.89
C ARG A 243 5.71 2.13 -11.59
N ASN A 244 6.31 2.61 -10.49
CA ASN A 244 5.71 2.67 -9.15
C ASN A 244 5.13 1.32 -8.66
N VAL A 245 5.73 0.23 -9.15
CA VAL A 245 5.50 -1.14 -8.73
C VAL A 245 6.86 -1.83 -8.63
N LYS A 246 7.03 -2.71 -7.65
CA LYS A 246 8.15 -3.64 -7.59
C LYS A 246 7.68 -5.02 -8.00
N LEU A 247 8.48 -5.70 -8.81
CA LEU A 247 8.20 -7.06 -9.23
C LEU A 247 9.08 -8.01 -8.45
N VAL A 248 8.47 -8.94 -7.73
CA VAL A 248 9.18 -10.02 -7.03
C VAL A 248 8.82 -11.34 -7.67
N LYS A 249 9.85 -12.09 -8.07
CA LYS A 249 9.70 -13.45 -8.57
C LYS A 249 9.70 -14.44 -7.40
N ILE A 250 8.68 -15.27 -7.32
CA ILE A 250 8.50 -16.31 -6.29
C ILE A 250 8.75 -17.72 -6.85
N GLY A 251 8.70 -18.74 -5.99
CA GLY A 251 9.19 -20.10 -6.26
C GLY A 251 8.55 -20.83 -7.45
N ASP A 252 7.31 -20.51 -7.81
CA ASP A 252 6.62 -21.06 -9.00
C ASP A 252 7.00 -20.35 -10.31
N GLY A 253 7.89 -19.36 -10.22
CA GLY A 253 8.35 -18.53 -11.34
C GLY A 253 7.45 -17.35 -11.67
N LYS A 254 6.31 -17.19 -11.00
CA LYS A 254 5.37 -16.07 -11.18
C LYS A 254 5.89 -14.80 -10.53
N LEU A 255 5.36 -13.68 -11.01
CA LEU A 255 5.63 -12.34 -10.50
C LEU A 255 4.51 -11.87 -9.57
N ILE A 256 4.92 -11.35 -8.43
CA ILE A 256 4.07 -10.58 -7.53
C ILE A 256 4.36 -9.09 -7.77
N PRO A 257 3.35 -8.32 -8.21
CA PRO A 257 3.45 -6.87 -8.23
C PRO A 257 3.23 -6.29 -6.83
N VAL A 258 4.08 -5.34 -6.43
CA VAL A 258 3.97 -4.65 -5.14
C VAL A 258 3.97 -3.14 -5.37
N PRO A 259 2.83 -2.46 -5.23
CA PRO A 259 2.72 -1.04 -5.48
C PRO A 259 3.45 -0.23 -4.40
N TYR A 260 4.02 0.90 -4.81
CA TYR A 260 4.64 1.87 -3.92
C TYR A 260 4.53 3.28 -4.54
N ASP A 261 4.86 4.32 -3.76
CA ASP A 261 4.77 5.73 -4.17
C ASP A 261 3.31 6.16 -4.46
N PHE A 262 2.56 6.46 -3.40
CA PHE A 262 1.12 6.76 -3.49
C PHE A 262 0.79 8.26 -3.40
N ASP A 263 1.78 9.16 -3.50
CA ASP A 263 1.58 10.61 -3.43
C ASP A 263 0.65 11.16 -4.51
N PHE A 264 0.61 10.52 -5.68
CA PHE A 264 -0.27 10.86 -6.79
C PHE A 264 -1.68 10.26 -6.68
N SER A 265 -2.01 9.58 -5.58
CA SER A 265 -3.36 9.07 -5.35
C SER A 265 -4.35 10.19 -4.98
N ALA A 266 -5.61 10.00 -5.36
CA ALA A 266 -6.72 10.85 -4.94
C ALA A 266 -6.84 10.95 -3.41
N VAL A 267 -6.58 9.83 -2.70
CA VAL A 267 -6.65 9.77 -1.23
C VAL A 267 -5.60 10.69 -0.59
N VAL A 268 -4.37 10.75 -1.12
CA VAL A 268 -3.36 11.70 -0.62
C VAL A 268 -3.73 13.13 -0.97
N GLY A 269 -4.12 13.40 -2.22
CA GLY A 269 -4.50 14.74 -2.65
C GLY A 269 -3.35 15.74 -2.58
N ALA A 270 -2.13 15.31 -2.94
CA ALA A 270 -0.95 16.17 -2.90
C ALA A 270 -1.14 17.42 -3.80
N PRO A 271 -0.77 18.63 -3.34
CA PRO A 271 -1.01 19.87 -4.09
C PRO A 271 -0.20 19.96 -5.39
N TYR A 272 0.87 19.18 -5.51
CA TYR A 272 1.66 19.05 -6.75
C TYR A 272 1.15 17.96 -7.69
N ALA A 273 0.26 17.06 -7.26
CA ALA A 273 -0.25 15.99 -8.11
C ALA A 273 -1.13 16.56 -9.22
N ARG A 274 -1.09 15.92 -10.39
CA ARG A 274 -1.82 16.36 -11.59
C ARG A 274 -2.48 15.14 -12.25
N PRO A 275 -3.65 15.30 -12.89
CA PRO A 275 -4.32 14.20 -13.58
C PRO A 275 -3.42 13.57 -14.63
N ASN A 276 -3.48 12.25 -14.76
CA ASN A 276 -2.75 11.49 -15.76
C ASN A 276 -3.52 11.46 -17.09
N ASN A 277 -3.19 12.39 -17.99
CA ASN A 277 -3.79 12.49 -19.31
C ASN A 277 -3.50 11.27 -20.21
N ASP A 278 -2.41 10.55 -19.99
CA ASP A 278 -2.02 9.39 -20.81
C ASP A 278 -3.02 8.24 -20.68
N VAL A 279 -3.75 8.20 -19.56
CA VAL A 279 -4.83 7.22 -19.29
C VAL A 279 -6.22 7.88 -19.32
N GLY A 280 -6.33 9.09 -19.87
CA GLY A 280 -7.60 9.80 -20.02
C GLY A 280 -8.22 10.33 -18.73
N GLN A 281 -7.46 10.38 -17.62
CA GLN A 281 -7.96 10.90 -16.34
C GLN A 281 -8.18 12.42 -16.42
N LYS A 282 -9.41 12.88 -16.11
CA LYS A 282 -9.82 14.29 -16.25
C LYS A 282 -9.63 15.10 -14.96
N SER A 283 -9.66 14.44 -13.81
CA SER A 283 -9.44 15.08 -12.50
C SER A 283 -8.69 14.14 -11.55
N MET A 284 -8.06 14.70 -10.51
CA MET A 284 -7.36 13.89 -9.50
C MET A 284 -8.27 12.90 -8.78
N SER A 285 -9.58 13.19 -8.67
CA SER A 285 -10.53 12.32 -8.00
C SER A 285 -11.11 11.23 -8.90
N GLU A 286 -10.98 11.35 -10.22
CA GLU A 286 -11.45 10.34 -11.17
C GLU A 286 -10.60 9.07 -11.08
N ARG A 287 -11.25 7.92 -10.97
CA ARG A 287 -10.60 6.62 -11.00
C ARG A 287 -10.54 6.09 -12.43
N VAL A 288 -9.40 5.51 -12.80
CA VAL A 288 -9.21 4.78 -14.04
C VAL A 288 -8.70 3.40 -13.69
N PHE A 289 -9.34 2.35 -14.21
CA PHE A 289 -8.89 0.98 -13.97
C PHE A 289 -7.79 0.62 -14.97
N MET A 290 -6.62 0.24 -14.46
CA MET A 290 -5.41 0.01 -15.26
C MET A 290 -4.89 -1.43 -15.15
N GLY A 291 -5.70 -2.35 -14.60
CA GLY A 291 -5.36 -3.78 -14.53
C GLY A 291 -5.57 -4.50 -15.86
N TYR A 292 -5.09 -5.74 -15.95
CA TYR A 292 -5.19 -6.55 -17.17
C TYR A 292 -6.55 -7.21 -17.41
N ALA A 293 -7.46 -7.20 -16.42
CA ALA A 293 -8.79 -7.78 -16.60
C ALA A 293 -9.55 -7.09 -17.74
N GLU A 294 -10.09 -7.87 -18.68
CA GLU A 294 -10.83 -7.36 -19.84
C GLU A 294 -12.34 -7.20 -19.53
N SER A 295 -12.83 -7.90 -18.52
CA SER A 295 -14.23 -7.90 -18.11
C SER A 295 -14.39 -7.77 -16.60
N TRP A 296 -15.57 -7.31 -16.15
CA TRP A 296 -15.86 -7.23 -14.71
C TRP A 296 -16.08 -8.63 -14.11
N GLU A 297 -16.52 -9.58 -14.93
CA GLU A 297 -16.69 -10.99 -14.58
C GLU A 297 -15.35 -11.61 -14.13
N ASP A 298 -14.25 -11.27 -14.81
CA ASP A 298 -12.90 -11.71 -14.43
C ASP A 298 -12.47 -11.21 -13.05
N MET A 299 -13.07 -10.12 -12.58
CA MET A 299 -12.78 -9.48 -11.29
C MET A 299 -13.75 -9.88 -10.18
N TYR A 300 -14.75 -10.73 -10.45
CA TYR A 300 -15.83 -11.04 -9.50
C TYR A 300 -15.32 -11.52 -8.13
N ALA A 301 -14.33 -12.41 -8.11
CA ALA A 301 -13.71 -12.90 -6.88
C ALA A 301 -12.98 -11.77 -6.13
N THR A 302 -12.25 -10.92 -6.85
CA THR A 302 -11.52 -9.77 -6.28
C THR A 302 -12.49 -8.72 -5.72
N PHE A 303 -13.60 -8.43 -6.39
CA PHE A 303 -14.63 -7.53 -5.85
C PHE A 303 -15.24 -8.09 -4.57
N SER A 304 -15.57 -9.39 -4.57
CA SER A 304 -16.10 -10.07 -3.38
C SER A 304 -15.10 -10.02 -2.21
N TYR A 305 -13.81 -10.21 -2.49
CA TYR A 305 -12.75 -10.07 -1.49
C TYR A 305 -12.69 -8.66 -0.89
N PHE A 306 -12.68 -7.61 -1.72
CA PHE A 306 -12.68 -6.23 -1.24
C PHE A 306 -13.95 -5.89 -0.44
N ARG A 307 -15.13 -6.34 -0.89
CA ARG A 307 -16.37 -6.18 -0.12
C ARG A 307 -16.27 -6.79 1.27
N SER A 308 -15.63 -7.97 1.39
CA SER A 308 -15.42 -8.62 2.69
C SER A 308 -14.47 -7.83 3.62
N LYS A 309 -13.55 -7.04 3.04
CA LYS A 309 -12.58 -6.20 3.77
C LYS A 309 -13.08 -4.78 4.07
N LYS A 310 -14.27 -4.40 3.59
CA LYS A 310 -14.83 -3.04 3.68
C LYS A 310 -14.79 -2.46 5.10
N ASP A 311 -15.41 -3.14 6.05
CA ASP A 311 -15.53 -2.65 7.43
C ASP A 311 -14.14 -2.51 8.09
N ARG A 312 -13.23 -3.43 7.77
CA ARG A 312 -11.86 -3.40 8.29
C ARG A 312 -11.07 -2.22 7.73
N LEU A 313 -11.18 -1.94 6.43
CA LEU A 313 -10.56 -0.78 5.80
C LEU A 313 -11.13 0.54 6.35
N TYR A 314 -12.45 0.64 6.56
CA TYR A 314 -13.05 1.80 7.22
C TYR A 314 -12.56 1.96 8.66
N SER A 315 -12.42 0.86 9.39
CA SER A 315 -11.90 0.86 10.76
C SER A 315 -10.48 1.41 10.83
N ILE A 316 -9.60 1.01 9.88
CA ILE A 316 -8.23 1.54 9.77
C ILE A 316 -8.25 3.06 9.64
N VAL A 317 -9.10 3.61 8.76
CA VAL A 317 -9.21 5.06 8.57
C VAL A 317 -9.79 5.74 9.81
N ASN A 318 -10.93 5.27 10.31
CA ASN A 318 -11.66 5.88 11.42
C ASN A 318 -10.87 5.90 12.74
N ASN A 319 -10.01 4.91 12.96
CA ASN A 319 -9.18 4.80 14.15
C ASN A 319 -7.84 5.54 14.04
N PHE A 320 -7.48 6.08 12.88
CA PHE A 320 -6.23 6.81 12.71
C PHE A 320 -6.35 8.25 13.24
N ARG A 321 -6.10 8.43 14.54
CA ARG A 321 -6.33 9.69 15.27
C ARG A 321 -5.30 10.79 14.99
N GLN A 322 -4.23 10.48 14.27
CA GLN A 322 -3.20 11.44 13.87
C GLN A 322 -3.69 12.41 12.79
N LEU A 323 -4.64 11.98 11.95
CA LEU A 323 -5.47 12.83 11.10
C LEU A 323 -6.62 13.44 11.91
N ASP A 324 -7.13 14.60 11.51
CA ASP A 324 -8.37 15.11 12.11
C ASP A 324 -9.61 14.37 11.58
N SER A 325 -10.78 14.66 12.15
CA SER A 325 -12.03 14.00 11.73
C SER A 325 -12.43 14.35 10.31
N GLY A 326 -12.29 15.61 9.89
CA GLY A 326 -12.67 16.02 8.53
C GLY A 326 -11.83 15.32 7.47
N SER A 327 -10.53 15.16 7.74
CA SER A 327 -9.64 14.38 6.87
C SER A 327 -10.02 12.91 6.79
N ARG A 328 -10.37 12.27 7.92
CA ARG A 328 -10.86 10.88 7.91
C ARG A 328 -12.18 10.76 7.16
N ASP A 329 -13.11 11.68 7.37
CA ASP A 329 -14.43 11.67 6.74
C ASP A 329 -14.30 11.81 5.22
N ALA A 330 -13.42 12.69 4.73
CA ALA A 330 -13.13 12.83 3.31
C ALA A 330 -12.55 11.55 2.68
N ILE A 331 -11.68 10.84 3.40
CA ILE A 331 -11.15 9.54 2.94
C ILE A 331 -12.26 8.49 2.91
N ILE A 332 -13.07 8.41 3.97
CA ILE A 332 -14.21 7.49 4.02
C ILE A 332 -15.21 7.77 2.90
N GLU A 333 -15.54 9.03 2.63
CA GLU A 333 -16.42 9.41 1.51
C GLU A 333 -15.84 8.95 0.17
N TYR A 334 -14.54 9.17 -0.04
CA TYR A 334 -13.88 8.68 -1.25
C TYR A 334 -13.96 7.16 -1.35
N LEU A 335 -13.66 6.41 -0.29
CA LEU A 335 -13.75 4.94 -0.28
C LEU A 335 -15.21 4.46 -0.46
N ASN A 336 -16.19 5.14 0.13
CA ASN A 336 -17.62 4.85 -0.04
C ASN A 336 -18.00 4.86 -1.52
N SER A 337 -17.56 5.86 -2.29
CA SER A 337 -17.82 5.92 -3.73
C SER A 337 -17.22 4.75 -4.52
N PHE A 338 -16.07 4.22 -4.08
CA PHE A 338 -15.50 2.98 -4.64
C PHE A 338 -16.41 1.78 -4.35
N TYR A 339 -16.85 1.61 -3.10
CA TYR A 339 -17.72 0.48 -2.73
C TYR A 339 -19.08 0.54 -3.43
N MET A 340 -19.67 1.73 -3.58
CA MET A 340 -20.88 1.92 -4.39
C MET A 340 -20.69 1.47 -5.84
N THR A 341 -19.49 1.66 -6.40
CA THR A 341 -19.14 1.20 -7.76
C THR A 341 -19.07 -0.32 -7.80
N ILE A 342 -18.26 -0.94 -6.91
CA ILE A 342 -18.07 -2.39 -6.96
C ILE A 342 -19.25 -3.19 -6.43
N GLU A 343 -20.26 -2.56 -5.81
CA GLU A 343 -21.51 -3.19 -5.34
C GLU A 343 -22.66 -3.06 -6.37
N ASN A 344 -22.44 -2.34 -7.48
CA ASN A 344 -23.45 -2.09 -8.51
C ASN A 344 -22.98 -2.62 -9.87
N GLU A 345 -23.71 -3.61 -10.41
CA GLU A 345 -23.37 -4.25 -11.69
C GLU A 345 -23.35 -3.28 -12.88
N GLN A 346 -24.28 -2.32 -12.95
CA GLN A 346 -24.29 -1.31 -14.02
C GLN A 346 -23.07 -0.39 -13.92
N ALA A 347 -22.63 -0.05 -12.71
CA ALA A 347 -21.43 0.74 -12.50
C ALA A 347 -20.15 -0.04 -12.88
N LEU A 348 -20.10 -1.35 -12.61
CA LEU A 348 -19.04 -2.24 -13.08
C LEU A 348 -18.98 -2.30 -14.60
N GLN A 349 -20.13 -2.47 -15.27
CA GLN A 349 -20.18 -2.46 -16.73
C GLN A 349 -19.65 -1.13 -17.30
N GLN A 350 -19.99 0.01 -16.69
CA GLN A 350 -19.48 1.32 -17.09
C GLN A 350 -17.97 1.48 -16.86
N MET A 351 -17.43 0.92 -15.77
CA MET A 351 -16.01 0.93 -15.47
C MET A 351 -15.20 0.24 -16.58
N PHE A 352 -15.68 -0.89 -17.11
CA PHE A 352 -14.99 -1.62 -18.17
C PHE A 352 -15.34 -1.12 -19.59
N ALA A 353 -16.52 -0.53 -19.79
CA ALA A 353 -16.91 0.04 -21.08
C ALA A 353 -16.11 1.30 -21.46
N LYS A 354 -15.49 1.99 -20.49
CA LYS A 354 -14.60 3.14 -20.74
C LYS A 354 -13.18 2.73 -21.14
N ASN A 355 -12.81 1.46 -20.92
CA ASN A 355 -11.47 0.95 -21.16
C ASN A 355 -11.34 0.23 -22.52
N ASN A 356 -12.46 0.00 -23.21
CA ASN A 356 -12.56 -0.47 -24.60
C ASN A 356 -12.96 0.71 -25.50
#